data_AF-A0A2V8I4I1-F1
#
_entry.id   AF-A0A2V8I4I1-F1
#
_cell.length_a   1.000
_cell.length_b   1.000
_cell.length_c   1.000
_cell.angle_alpha   90.00
_cell.angle_beta   90.00
_cell.angle_gamma   90.00
#
_symmetry.space_group_name_H-M   'P 1'
#
loop_
_entity.id
_entity.type
_entity.pdbx_description
1 polymer ?
#
loop_
_entity_poly.entity_id
_entity_poly.type
_entity_poly.pdbx_seq_one_letter_code
_entity_poly.pdbx_strand_id
1 'polypeptide(L)'
;MIVRKEGNDELILIGQTDHSRLVGQLAALWGNDTFAAPQPYASVVRAAAFHDYGWLRYETSPLLHPETGEPYQFLQVPLGTTQLEAYQWSLDWLAGIDRYAG
;
A
#
# COMPACT_ATOMS: atom_id res chain seq x y z
N MET A 1 -2.07 -7.40 -1.13
CA MET A 1 -3.11 -7.47 -0.08
C MET A 1 -2.65 -8.22 1.16
N ILE A 2 -3.21 -7.87 2.32
CA ILE A 2 -3.14 -8.67 3.55
C ILE A 2 -4.34 -9.61 3.54
N VAL A 3 -4.09 -10.90 3.66
CA VAL A 3 -5.14 -11.93 3.74
C VAL A 3 -5.23 -12.42 5.17
N ARG A 4 -6.43 -12.40 5.76
CA ARG A 4 -6.71 -13.03 7.05
C ARG A 4 -7.71 -14.15 6.85
N LYS A 5 -7.41 -15.30 7.45
CA LYS A 5 -8.29 -16.47 7.45
C LYS A 5 -9.11 -16.48 8.72
N GLU A 6 -10.42 -16.61 8.57
CA GLU A 6 -11.36 -16.80 9.68
C GLU A 6 -11.62 -18.30 9.90
N GLY A 7 -12.25 -18.64 11.03
CA GLY A 7 -12.47 -20.05 11.42
C GLY A 7 -13.54 -20.80 10.61
N ASN A 8 -14.25 -20.12 9.72
CA ASN A 8 -15.36 -20.61 8.89
C ASN A 8 -15.00 -20.66 7.39
N ASP A 9 -13.70 -20.75 7.06
CA ASP A 9 -13.17 -20.70 5.69
C ASP A 9 -13.40 -19.38 4.93
N GLU A 10 -13.87 -18.33 5.62
CA GLU A 10 -13.95 -16.98 5.05
C GLU A 10 -12.57 -16.29 5.05
N LEU A 11 -12.37 -15.43 4.06
CA LEU A 11 -11.19 -14.59 3.93
C LEU A 11 -11.55 -13.12 4.09
N ILE A 12 -10.84 -12.43 4.97
CA ILE A 12 -10.81 -10.97 4.99
C ILE A 12 -9.61 -10.52 4.15
N LEU A 13 -9.89 -9.77 3.10
CA LEU A 13 -8.88 -9.20 2.20
C LEU A 13 -8.77 -7.70 2.47
N ILE A 14 -7.58 -7.24 2.81
CA ILE A 14 -7.30 -5.82 3.07
C ILE A 14 -6.30 -5.34 2.01
N GLY A 15 -6.67 -4.30 1.26
CA GLY A 15 -5.77 -3.68 0.30
C GLY A 15 -4.56 -3.04 1.00
N GLN A 16 -3.39 -3.12 0.36
CA GLN A 16 -2.25 -2.25 0.61
C GLN A 16 -2.62 -0.79 0.33
N THR A 17 -3.56 -0.54 -0.60
CA THR A 17 -4.15 0.80 -0.78
C THR A 17 -4.98 1.25 0.43
N ASP A 18 -5.74 0.37 1.08
CA ASP A 18 -6.45 0.69 2.34
C ASP A 18 -5.47 0.87 3.50
N HIS A 19 -4.45 0.01 3.59
CA HIS A 19 -3.36 0.12 4.55
C HIS A 19 -2.66 1.49 4.44
N SER A 20 -2.21 1.87 3.25
CA SER A 20 -1.52 3.15 3.05
C SER A 20 -2.41 4.36 3.35
N ARG A 21 -3.71 4.31 3.01
CA ARG A 21 -4.65 5.37 3.43
C ARG A 21 -4.73 5.52 4.95
N LEU A 22 -4.79 4.41 5.68
CA LEU A 22 -4.74 4.45 7.15
C LEU A 22 -3.41 5.05 7.65
N VAL A 23 -2.28 4.64 7.06
CA VAL A 23 -0.95 5.19 7.39
C VAL A 23 -0.89 6.71 7.13
N GLY A 24 -1.50 7.19 6.04
CA GLY A 24 -1.65 8.63 5.78
C GLY A 24 -2.42 9.37 6.88
N GLN A 25 -3.49 8.78 7.42
CA GLN A 25 -4.23 9.35 8.55
C GLN A 25 -3.37 9.40 9.82
N LEU A 26 -2.61 8.34 10.09
CA LEU A 26 -1.67 8.30 11.22
C LEU A 26 -0.58 9.37 11.07
N ALA A 27 -0.01 9.54 9.87
CA ALA A 27 0.98 10.57 9.57
C ALA A 27 0.41 11.98 9.75
N ALA A 28 -0.84 12.22 9.33
CA ALA A 28 -1.50 13.51 9.50
C ALA A 28 -1.73 13.89 10.97
N LEU A 29 -1.88 12.89 11.83
CA LEU A 29 -2.06 13.09 13.28
C LEU A 29 -0.74 12.91 14.06
N TRP A 30 0.38 12.74 13.37
CA TRP A 30 1.67 12.52 14.01
C TRP A 30 2.26 13.83 14.55
N GLY A 31 2.82 13.75 15.76
CA GLY A 31 3.40 14.89 16.47
C GLY A 31 2.58 15.27 17.71
N ASN A 32 3.28 15.68 18.77
CA ASN A 32 2.75 16.15 20.05
C ASN A 32 3.87 16.81 20.87
N ASP A 33 3.64 17.05 22.16
CA ASP A 33 4.65 17.67 23.06
C ASP A 33 5.96 16.86 23.17
N THR A 34 5.93 15.57 22.81
CA THR A 34 7.08 14.65 22.89
C THR A 34 7.68 14.34 21.50
N PHE A 35 6.89 14.40 20.42
CA PHE A 35 7.30 14.03 19.07
C PHE A 35 7.11 15.17 18.08
N ALA A 36 8.10 15.40 17.23
CA ALA A 36 7.97 16.40 16.16
C ALA A 36 6.87 16.00 15.16
N ALA A 37 6.11 17.00 14.70
CA ALA A 37 5.22 16.84 13.56
C ALA A 37 6.04 16.61 12.27
N PRO A 38 5.52 15.85 11.29
CA PRO A 38 6.20 15.60 10.02
C PRO A 38 6.57 16.90 9.28
N GLN A 39 7.77 16.94 8.69
CA GLN A 39 8.24 18.05 7.87
C GLN A 39 8.95 17.54 6.62
N PRO A 40 8.62 18.04 5.40
CA PRO A 40 7.52 18.96 5.09
C PRO A 40 6.14 18.30 5.25
N TYR A 41 5.27 18.89 6.06
CA TYR A 41 4.03 18.24 6.51
C TYR A 41 3.19 17.65 5.37
N ALA A 42 2.78 18.48 4.41
CA ALA A 42 1.88 18.06 3.34
C ALA A 42 2.47 16.92 2.49
N SER A 43 3.77 16.98 2.18
CA SER A 43 4.42 15.99 1.34
C SER A 43 4.69 14.69 2.09
N VAL A 44 5.06 14.72 3.37
CA VAL A 44 5.23 13.50 4.17
C VAL A 44 3.88 12.78 4.37
N VAL A 45 2.82 13.53 4.70
CA VAL A 45 1.47 12.96 4.83
C VAL A 45 1.00 12.35 3.50
N ARG A 46 1.29 13.02 2.38
CA ARG A 46 1.00 12.50 1.04
C ARG A 46 1.79 11.22 0.74
N ALA A 47 3.10 11.22 0.97
CA ALA A 47 3.96 10.05 0.78
C ALA A 47 3.42 8.86 1.57
N ALA A 48 3.11 9.07 2.85
CA ALA A 48 2.51 8.06 3.72
C ALA A 48 1.18 7.52 3.18
N ALA A 49 0.29 8.40 2.69
CA ALA A 49 -1.02 8.01 2.16
C ALA A 49 -0.97 7.19 0.87
N PHE A 50 0.09 7.34 0.07
CA PHE A 50 0.19 6.77 -1.28
C PHE A 50 1.35 5.77 -1.46
N HIS A 51 2.16 5.49 -0.43
CA HIS A 51 3.38 4.70 -0.56
C HIS A 51 3.18 3.30 -1.17
N ASP A 52 2.01 2.69 -0.97
CA ASP A 52 1.67 1.36 -1.48
C ASP A 52 0.72 1.37 -2.69
N TYR A 53 0.49 2.52 -3.33
CA TYR A 53 -0.44 2.60 -4.46
C TYR A 53 0.00 1.82 -5.71
N GLY A 54 1.25 1.37 -5.79
CA GLY A 54 1.69 0.41 -6.81
C GLY A 54 0.89 -0.90 -6.78
N TRP A 55 0.29 -1.25 -5.65
CA TRP A 55 -0.58 -2.42 -5.52
C TRP A 55 -1.97 -2.24 -6.14
N LEU A 56 -2.39 -1.02 -6.45
CA LEU A 56 -3.75 -0.70 -6.89
C LEU A 56 -4.21 -1.59 -8.06
N ARG A 57 -3.33 -1.81 -9.04
CA ARG A 57 -3.65 -2.66 -10.21
C ARG A 57 -3.81 -4.13 -9.82
N TYR A 58 -2.87 -4.67 -9.04
CA TYR A 58 -2.91 -6.04 -8.55
C TYR A 58 -4.19 -6.33 -7.75
N GLU A 59 -4.62 -5.38 -6.92
CA GLU A 59 -5.76 -5.57 -6.02
C GLU A 59 -7.11 -5.70 -6.74
N THR A 60 -7.21 -5.21 -7.98
CA THR A 60 -8.41 -5.40 -8.81
C THR A 60 -8.53 -6.80 -9.40
N SER A 61 -7.43 -7.57 -9.45
CA SER A 61 -7.39 -8.92 -10.02
C SER A 61 -6.24 -9.73 -9.40
N PRO A 62 -6.36 -10.15 -8.12
CA PRO A 62 -5.28 -10.83 -7.42
C PRO A 62 -4.98 -12.19 -8.02
N LEU A 63 -3.69 -12.53 -8.05
CA LEU A 63 -3.24 -13.88 -8.36
C LEU A 63 -3.65 -14.85 -7.25
N LEU A 64 -4.02 -16.07 -7.64
CA LEU A 64 -4.34 -17.16 -6.72
C LEU A 64 -3.15 -18.12 -6.62
N HIS A 65 -2.88 -18.60 -5.40
CA HIS A 65 -1.90 -19.62 -5.15
C HIS A 65 -2.37 -20.96 -5.75
N PRO A 66 -1.59 -21.60 -6.63
CA PRO A 66 -2.06 -22.76 -7.39
C PRO A 66 -2.37 -23.97 -6.51
N GLU A 67 -1.72 -24.10 -5.35
CA GLU A 67 -1.94 -25.23 -4.45
C GLU A 67 -3.14 -25.05 -3.51
N THR A 68 -3.45 -23.81 -3.09
CA THR A 68 -4.51 -23.54 -2.10
C THR A 68 -5.77 -22.96 -2.72
N GLY A 69 -5.67 -22.38 -3.92
CA GLY A 69 -6.76 -21.64 -4.58
C GLY A 69 -7.03 -20.26 -3.97
N GLU A 70 -6.25 -19.82 -2.97
CA GLU A 70 -6.46 -18.57 -2.26
C GLU A 70 -5.64 -17.41 -2.86
N PRO A 71 -6.05 -16.14 -2.70
CA PRO A 71 -5.22 -15.01 -3.08
C PRO A 71 -3.86 -15.01 -2.38
N TYR A 72 -2.80 -14.64 -3.11
CA TYR A 72 -1.48 -14.45 -2.51
C TYR A 72 -1.51 -13.34 -1.45
N GLN A 73 -0.82 -13.59 -0.32
CA GLN A 73 -0.38 -12.51 0.57
C GLN A 73 0.57 -11.59 -0.21
N PHE A 74 0.56 -10.28 0.08
CA PHE A 74 1.37 -9.32 -0.69
C PHE A 74 2.87 -9.68 -0.74
N LEU A 75 3.43 -10.18 0.37
CA LEU A 75 4.83 -10.62 0.44
C LEU A 75 5.13 -11.89 -0.38
N GLN A 76 4.10 -12.62 -0.79
CA GLN A 76 4.21 -13.86 -1.55
C GLN A 76 3.88 -13.67 -3.03
N VAL A 77 3.42 -12.49 -3.43
CA VAL A 77 3.19 -12.18 -4.85
C VAL A 77 4.53 -12.27 -5.59
N PRO A 78 4.62 -13.07 -6.67
CA PRO A 78 5.86 -13.17 -7.43
C PRO A 78 6.34 -11.80 -7.91
N LEU A 79 7.60 -11.47 -7.58
CA LEU A 79 8.25 -10.25 -8.02
C LEU A 79 8.65 -10.37 -9.50
N GLY A 80 7.72 -9.98 -10.38
CA GLY A 80 7.90 -9.94 -11.83
C GLY A 80 7.90 -8.53 -12.40
N THR A 81 8.05 -8.43 -13.71
CA THR A 81 8.03 -7.16 -14.46
C THR A 81 6.75 -6.36 -14.20
N THR A 82 5.59 -7.02 -14.19
CA THR A 82 4.29 -6.37 -13.92
C THR A 82 4.27 -5.64 -12.57
N GLN A 83 4.83 -6.25 -11.52
CA GLN A 83 4.85 -5.65 -10.19
C GLN A 83 5.83 -4.47 -10.14
N LEU A 84 7.00 -4.63 -10.75
CA LEU A 84 8.01 -3.56 -10.85
C LEU A 84 7.48 -2.35 -11.64
N GLU A 85 6.83 -2.58 -12.78
CA GLU A 85 6.20 -1.53 -13.58
C GLU A 85 5.08 -0.82 -12.82
N ALA A 86 4.31 -1.54 -12.01
CA ALA A 86 3.25 -0.95 -11.20
C ALA A 86 3.83 -0.05 -10.08
N TYR A 87 4.92 -0.45 -9.43
CA TYR A 87 5.62 0.41 -8.48
C TYR A 87 6.22 1.64 -9.15
N GLN A 88 6.93 1.46 -10.27
CA GLN A 88 7.54 2.57 -10.99
C GLN A 88 6.47 3.58 -11.43
N TRP A 89 5.35 3.10 -12.00
CA TRP A 89 4.23 3.95 -12.36
C TRP A 89 3.70 4.77 -11.17
N SER A 90 3.54 4.15 -9.99
CA SER A 90 3.04 4.83 -8.81
C SER A 90 3.99 5.91 -8.32
N LEU A 91 5.29 5.64 -8.32
CA LEU A 91 6.33 6.61 -7.96
C LEU A 91 6.35 7.78 -8.95
N ASP A 92 6.41 7.49 -10.26
CA ASP A 92 6.43 8.52 -11.31
C ASP A 92 5.19 9.42 -11.27
N TRP A 93 4.01 8.81 -11.10
CA TRP A 93 2.75 9.54 -10.97
C TRP A 93 2.77 10.48 -9.76
N LEU A 94 3.21 9.98 -8.60
CA LEU A 94 3.25 10.76 -7.37
C LEU A 94 4.30 11.87 -7.43
N ALA A 95 5.48 11.58 -7.98
CA ALA A 95 6.55 12.55 -8.19
C ALA A 95 6.13 13.68 -9.15
N GLY A 96 5.26 13.39 -10.12
CA GLY A 96 4.65 14.38 -11.01
C GLY A 96 3.69 15.36 -10.29
N ILE A 97 3.18 15.00 -9.11
CA ILE A 97 2.31 15.84 -8.28
C ILE A 97 3.11 16.52 -7.16
N ASP A 98 3.97 15.76 -6.50
CA ASP A 98 4.78 16.17 -5.36
C ASP A 98 6.09 15.38 -5.38
N ARG A 99 7.17 16.04 -5.81
CA ARG A 99 8.49 15.43 -5.99
C ARG A 99 9.10 14.87 -4.70
N TYR A 100 8.67 15.33 -3.53
CA TYR A 100 9.13 14.75 -2.27
C TYR A 100 8.42 13.43 -1.98
N ALA A 101 7.15 13.31 -2.40
CA ALA A 101 6.31 12.18 -2.03
C ALA A 101 6.50 10.95 -2.93
N GLY A 102 7.04 11.11 -4.15
CA GLY A 102 7.26 10.04 -5.13
C GLY A 102 8.72 9.82 -5.49
#